data_AF-A0A914W0F5-F1
#
_entry.id   AF-A0A914W0F5-F1
#
_cell.length_a   1.000
_cell.length_b   1.000
_cell.length_c   1.000
_cell.angle_alpha   90.00
_cell.angle_beta   90.00
_cell.angle_gamma   90.00
#
_symmetry.space_group_name_H-M   'P 1'
#
loop_
_entity.id
_entity.type
_entity.pdbx_description
1 polymer ?
#
loop_
_entity_poly.entity_id
_entity_poly.type
_entity_poly.pdbx_seq_one_letter_code
_entity_poly.pdbx_strand_id
1 'polypeptide(L)'
;MSVFLLAVFCLIRSTSGQFDGITLTGAYGQAVTHAAIRELQDSCIFSNDRQLMRRLSWVTTSFGNDPATFVQNINGLWGMSEEAFNRTKNPAWFNNRYSQILADIKSEFGIDYQKLEWRNGAILVPIEAAIAERMFIESLNLTIPYEVEQQAQLWRQYFAPERNVSEQVFIEQVALMPNVCRSVGADVLFLMDSSGSITAPNWRIMQDFVISIIDQFPIGEDAYKFAVDVFNDGAASLITFNAYHNISTLQRLINVLPYVQGDTRTDLALVNAVTRSFTPESGMRDASRGFPRVAILITDGMSSFANRTKVAADMAKQAGIVLLTIGIADADEKELTYAASEPKCMRTFLLSNFAALVKGFPAELLAQTCQSNALLAPGDTGIAGRLQRDQYLYFHMQLNSTTGATYRVNLTEGAVTLYLSNTVSQPDEARYDYAINVTADAEGQLFLGRDQLMGGIDQSVINQVIAANNWTLIPLYASVRGTGDSNNFTLSVDQNNQPTNITVPPTDPPSTLATVQAQSPSTGILIAVIAGIVLLCLIVGAVLVYYMRYVRYTVNPNENDL
;
A
#
# COMPACT_ATOMS: atom_id res chain seq x y z
N MET A 1 -10.88 -1.95 19.85
CA MET A 1 -11.86 -2.20 18.77
C MET A 1 -11.18 -2.56 17.45
N SER A 2 -10.12 -1.87 17.01
CA SER A 2 -9.38 -2.23 15.78
C SER A 2 -8.62 -3.57 15.81
N VAL A 3 -8.19 -4.03 17.00
CA VAL A 3 -7.43 -5.29 17.16
C VAL A 3 -8.27 -6.55 16.93
N PHE A 4 -9.60 -6.46 17.12
CA PHE A 4 -10.52 -7.57 16.83
C PHE A 4 -10.89 -7.68 15.34
N LEU A 5 -10.76 -6.59 14.56
CA LEU A 5 -10.97 -6.61 13.11
C LEU A 5 -9.88 -7.43 12.41
N LEU A 6 -8.61 -7.15 12.69
CA LEU A 6 -7.48 -7.85 12.08
C LEU A 6 -7.51 -9.36 12.36
N ALA A 7 -7.84 -9.78 13.58
CA ALA A 7 -7.85 -11.20 13.96
C ALA A 7 -8.93 -12.04 13.24
N VAL A 8 -10.09 -11.46 12.91
CA VAL A 8 -11.17 -12.17 12.20
C VAL A 8 -10.93 -12.18 10.69
N PHE A 9 -10.39 -11.11 10.12
CA PHE A 9 -10.03 -11.06 8.69
C PHE A 9 -8.77 -11.88 8.36
N CYS A 10 -7.82 -12.02 9.30
CA CYS A 10 -6.58 -12.78 9.10
C CYS A 10 -6.77 -14.31 9.05
N LEU A 11 -7.93 -14.83 9.50
CA LEU A 11 -8.25 -16.27 9.51
C LEU A 11 -8.81 -16.81 8.19
N ILE A 12 -8.95 -15.96 7.16
CA ILE A 12 -9.66 -16.30 5.93
C ILE A 12 -8.64 -16.54 4.81
N ARG A 13 -8.20 -17.80 4.67
CA ARG A 13 -7.37 -18.26 3.53
C ARG A 13 -7.98 -19.53 2.94
N SER A 14 -9.04 -19.41 2.15
CA SER A 14 -9.41 -20.41 1.12
C SER A 14 -10.68 -20.02 0.37
N THR A 15 -10.57 -19.11 -0.60
CA THR A 15 -11.51 -19.07 -1.72
C THR A 15 -10.74 -18.92 -3.03
N SER A 16 -11.21 -19.59 -4.08
CA SER A 16 -10.67 -19.47 -5.44
C SER A 16 -10.91 -18.06 -5.97
N GLY A 17 -9.88 -17.21 -5.98
CA GLY A 17 -9.95 -15.82 -6.43
C GLY A 17 -8.91 -14.91 -5.76
N GLN A 18 -8.50 -15.24 -4.53
CA GLN A 18 -7.51 -14.47 -3.77
C GLN A 18 -6.08 -14.78 -4.24
N PHE A 19 -5.28 -13.73 -4.40
CA PHE A 19 -3.86 -13.82 -4.72
C PHE A 19 -3.05 -12.92 -3.79
N ASP A 20 -2.07 -13.50 -3.12
CA ASP A 20 -1.15 -12.78 -2.24
C ASP A 20 0.30 -13.10 -2.60
N GLY A 21 0.82 -12.38 -3.59
CA GLY A 21 2.16 -12.55 -4.13
C GLY A 21 3.27 -12.21 -3.14
N ILE A 22 3.01 -11.39 -2.13
CA ILE A 22 4.03 -11.02 -1.14
C ILE A 22 4.32 -12.12 -0.13
N THR A 23 3.45 -13.15 -0.07
CA THR A 23 3.64 -14.36 0.74
C THR A 23 4.19 -15.55 -0.06
N LEU A 24 4.31 -15.43 -1.39
CA LEU A 24 4.79 -16.50 -2.25
C LEU A 24 6.32 -16.53 -2.29
N THR A 25 6.89 -17.67 -1.89
CA THR A 25 8.34 -17.92 -1.98
C THR A 25 8.86 -17.71 -3.40
N GLY A 26 9.86 -16.84 -3.55
CA GLY A 26 10.53 -16.57 -4.81
C GLY A 26 9.76 -15.67 -5.77
N ALA A 27 8.66 -15.04 -5.33
CA ALA A 27 7.99 -14.00 -6.09
C ALA A 27 8.86 -12.73 -6.16
N TYR A 28 8.89 -12.10 -7.33
CA TYR A 28 9.67 -10.89 -7.58
C TYR A 28 8.97 -9.95 -8.56
N GLY A 29 9.61 -8.81 -8.83
CA GLY A 29 9.14 -7.79 -9.74
C GLY A 29 8.58 -6.56 -9.00
N GLN A 30 8.47 -5.46 -9.74
CA GLN A 30 8.09 -4.15 -9.19
C GLN A 30 6.80 -4.19 -8.36
N ALA A 31 5.77 -4.90 -8.85
CA ALA A 31 4.47 -4.98 -8.17
C ALA A 31 4.59 -5.67 -6.80
N VAL A 32 5.28 -6.81 -6.75
CA VAL A 32 5.51 -7.58 -5.51
C VAL A 32 6.33 -6.77 -4.51
N THR A 33 7.41 -6.13 -4.97
CA THR A 33 8.23 -5.26 -4.11
C THR A 33 7.42 -4.10 -3.56
N HIS A 34 6.67 -3.40 -4.41
CA HIS A 34 5.87 -2.25 -3.99
C HIS A 34 4.75 -2.66 -3.03
N ALA A 35 4.07 -3.78 -3.27
CA ALA A 35 3.05 -4.31 -2.37
C ALA A 35 3.64 -4.65 -0.99
N ALA A 36 4.81 -5.28 -0.92
CA ALA A 36 5.47 -5.60 0.34
C ALA A 36 5.92 -4.35 1.12
N ILE A 37 6.42 -3.33 0.41
CA ILE A 37 6.78 -2.04 1.03
C ILE A 37 5.54 -1.33 1.57
N ARG A 38 4.46 -1.25 0.77
CA ARG A 38 3.21 -0.61 1.17
C ARG A 38 2.61 -1.29 2.40
N GLU A 39 2.58 -2.62 2.42
CA GLU A 39 2.07 -3.37 3.57
C GLU A 39 2.83 -3.03 4.86
N LEU A 40 4.16 -2.89 4.78
CA LEU A 40 4.96 -2.45 5.93
C LEU A 40 4.72 -0.99 6.31
N GLN A 41 4.56 -0.11 5.33
CA GLN A 41 4.28 1.31 5.57
C GLN A 41 2.90 1.50 6.21
N ASP A 42 1.89 0.77 5.74
CA ASP A 42 0.52 0.82 6.27
C ASP A 42 0.43 0.27 7.70
N SER A 43 1.31 -0.66 8.09
CA SER A 43 1.38 -1.19 9.46
C SER A 43 1.84 -0.18 10.52
N CYS A 44 2.52 0.90 10.12
CA CYS A 44 3.15 1.86 11.02
C CYS A 44 4.12 1.28 12.09
N ILE A 45 4.57 0.03 11.95
CA ILE A 45 5.52 -0.61 12.90
C ILE A 45 6.86 0.11 12.88
N PHE A 46 7.34 0.40 11.66
CA PHE A 46 8.59 1.09 11.41
C PHE A 46 8.33 2.58 11.14
N SER A 47 9.33 3.41 11.46
CA SER A 47 9.35 4.79 11.01
C SER A 47 9.36 4.85 9.47
N ASN A 48 8.89 5.96 8.92
CA ASN A 48 8.87 6.19 7.49
C ASN A 48 10.29 6.05 6.90
N ASP A 49 10.42 5.23 5.87
CA ASP A 49 11.70 4.90 5.25
C ASP A 49 12.16 5.92 4.22
N ARG A 50 11.39 7.00 3.98
CA ARG A 50 11.69 8.07 3.02
C ARG A 50 12.08 7.54 1.64
N GLN A 51 11.32 6.54 1.17
CA GLN A 51 11.51 5.81 -0.10
C GLN A 51 12.80 4.98 -0.20
N LEU A 52 13.57 4.84 0.88
CA LEU A 52 14.83 4.10 0.88
C LEU A 52 14.64 2.64 0.49
N MET A 53 13.63 1.94 1.03
CA MET A 53 13.36 0.53 0.73
C MET A 53 13.17 0.29 -0.77
N ARG A 54 12.44 1.20 -1.42
CA ARG A 54 12.19 1.11 -2.86
C ARG A 54 13.46 1.31 -3.66
N ARG A 55 14.23 2.35 -3.31
CA ARG A 55 15.51 2.68 -3.94
C ARG A 55 16.52 1.54 -3.75
N LEU A 56 16.61 0.97 -2.55
CA LEU A 56 17.46 -0.19 -2.26
C LEU A 56 17.11 -1.36 -3.16
N SER A 57 15.85 -1.80 -3.21
CA SER A 57 15.45 -2.95 -4.04
C SER A 57 15.71 -2.74 -5.54
N TRP A 58 15.50 -1.52 -6.04
CA TRP A 58 15.85 -1.16 -7.42
C TRP A 58 17.35 -1.24 -7.66
N VAL A 59 18.14 -0.53 -6.86
CA VAL A 59 19.59 -0.44 -7.06
C VAL A 59 20.29 -1.79 -6.83
N THR A 60 19.77 -2.65 -5.96
CA THR A 60 20.41 -3.94 -5.65
C THR A 60 20.02 -5.04 -6.61
N THR A 61 18.75 -5.13 -7.03
CA THR A 61 18.25 -6.29 -7.80
C THR A 61 17.26 -5.95 -8.90
N SER A 62 17.05 -4.66 -9.19
CA SER A 62 16.03 -4.19 -10.13
C SER A 62 14.65 -4.75 -9.79
N PHE A 63 14.26 -4.68 -8.50
CA PHE A 63 13.06 -5.32 -7.94
C PHE A 63 13.04 -6.85 -8.06
N GLY A 64 14.21 -7.48 -7.97
CA GLY A 64 14.42 -8.92 -8.16
C GLY A 64 14.41 -9.42 -9.61
N ASN A 65 14.26 -8.53 -10.60
CA ASN A 65 14.26 -8.95 -12.02
C ASN A 65 15.65 -9.29 -12.56
N ASP A 66 16.71 -8.77 -11.93
CA ASP A 66 18.07 -9.03 -12.37
C ASP A 66 18.99 -9.21 -11.15
N PRO A 67 19.35 -10.46 -10.78
CA PRO A 67 20.29 -10.73 -9.69
C PRO A 67 21.75 -10.38 -10.04
N ALA A 68 22.04 -9.97 -11.28
CA ALA A 68 23.31 -9.40 -11.70
C ALA A 68 23.32 -7.86 -11.72
N THR A 69 22.19 -7.20 -11.39
CA THR A 69 22.12 -5.76 -11.10
C THR A 69 23.20 -5.41 -10.07
N PHE A 70 24.03 -4.37 -10.30
CA PHE A 70 25.13 -3.74 -9.51
C PHE A 70 25.93 -4.56 -8.48
N VAL A 71 25.29 -5.47 -7.79
CA VAL A 71 25.82 -6.50 -6.94
C VAL A 71 25.72 -7.89 -7.59
N GLN A 72 26.87 -8.47 -7.94
CA GLN A 72 26.95 -9.89 -8.28
C GLN A 72 26.78 -10.77 -7.03
N ASN A 73 26.05 -11.89 -7.17
CA ASN A 73 25.84 -12.92 -6.13
C ASN A 73 24.94 -12.52 -4.95
N ILE A 74 24.03 -11.57 -5.16
CA ILE A 74 22.94 -11.28 -4.21
C ILE A 74 21.69 -12.06 -4.61
N ASN A 75 21.04 -12.67 -3.63
CA ASN A 75 19.72 -13.30 -3.78
C ASN A 75 18.65 -12.49 -3.03
N GLY A 76 17.40 -12.56 -3.48
CA GLY A 76 16.24 -11.89 -2.84
C GLY A 76 16.01 -10.44 -3.29
N LEU A 77 14.95 -9.80 -2.79
CA LEU A 77 14.47 -8.51 -3.31
C LEU A 77 15.28 -7.27 -2.88
N TRP A 78 15.90 -7.29 -1.69
CA TRP A 78 16.66 -6.15 -1.15
C TRP A 78 18.17 -6.40 -1.07
N GLY A 79 18.61 -7.64 -1.25
CA GLY A 79 20.02 -7.94 -1.23
C GLY A 79 20.70 -7.85 0.13
N MET A 80 19.94 -8.10 1.18
CA MET A 80 20.47 -8.37 2.52
C MET A 80 21.58 -9.44 2.47
N SER A 81 22.55 -9.36 3.38
CA SER A 81 23.51 -10.45 3.64
C SER A 81 23.08 -11.29 4.85
N GLU A 82 23.57 -12.53 4.94
CA GLU A 82 23.31 -13.40 6.08
C GLU A 82 23.81 -12.78 7.40
N GLU A 83 24.95 -12.08 7.36
CA GLU A 83 25.49 -11.36 8.51
C GLU A 83 24.55 -10.23 8.96
N ALA A 84 24.06 -9.41 8.02
CA ALA A 84 23.10 -8.36 8.32
C ALA A 84 21.81 -8.93 8.91
N PHE A 85 21.30 -10.03 8.35
CA PHE A 85 20.13 -10.72 8.89
C PHE A 85 20.37 -11.23 10.31
N ASN A 86 21.48 -11.92 10.56
CA ASN A 86 21.81 -12.47 11.88
C ASN A 86 21.96 -11.36 12.93
N ARG A 87 22.49 -10.20 12.54
CA ARG A 87 22.53 -9.01 13.41
C ARG A 87 21.13 -8.60 13.88
N THR A 88 20.12 -8.65 13.00
CA THR A 88 18.74 -8.26 13.35
C THR A 88 18.09 -9.14 14.42
N LYS A 89 18.64 -10.33 14.69
CA LYS A 89 18.13 -11.25 15.73
C LYS A 89 18.59 -10.88 17.13
N ASN A 90 19.62 -10.03 17.24
CA ASN A 90 20.23 -9.68 18.52
C ASN A 90 19.64 -8.35 19.05
N PRO A 91 18.95 -8.36 20.21
CA PRO A 91 18.33 -7.17 20.79
C PRO A 91 19.33 -6.05 21.11
N ALA A 92 20.63 -6.35 21.29
CA ALA A 92 21.64 -5.35 21.66
C ALA A 92 21.85 -4.25 20.60
N TRP A 93 21.41 -4.48 19.36
CA TRP A 93 21.51 -3.51 18.26
C TRP A 93 20.30 -2.59 18.14
N PHE A 94 19.30 -2.77 18.98
CA PHE A 94 18.09 -1.99 18.95
C PHE A 94 18.02 -1.13 20.20
N ASN A 95 17.35 0.01 20.08
CA ASN A 95 16.89 0.74 21.26
C ASN A 95 15.87 -0.11 22.05
N ASN A 96 15.22 0.48 23.05
CA ASN A 96 14.20 -0.21 23.86
C ASN A 96 12.93 -0.67 23.11
N ARG A 97 12.93 -0.64 21.76
CA ARG A 97 11.80 -0.99 20.89
C ARG A 97 11.81 -2.43 20.38
N TYR A 98 12.91 -3.19 20.52
CA TYR A 98 13.02 -4.52 19.89
C TYR A 98 11.85 -5.45 20.20
N SER A 99 11.56 -5.69 21.49
CA SER A 99 10.49 -6.58 21.91
C SER A 99 9.11 -6.09 21.44
N GLN A 100 8.90 -4.78 21.38
CA GLN A 100 7.67 -4.19 20.88
C GLN A 100 7.53 -4.45 19.37
N ILE A 101 8.58 -4.19 18.59
CA ILE A 101 8.58 -4.44 17.14
C ILE A 101 8.31 -5.92 16.83
N LEU A 102 8.93 -6.85 17.57
CA LEU A 102 8.67 -8.28 17.38
C LEU A 102 7.21 -8.66 17.69
N ALA A 103 6.63 -8.07 18.74
CA ALA A 103 5.23 -8.30 19.10
C ALA A 103 4.29 -7.73 18.02
N ASP A 104 4.59 -6.53 17.51
CA ASP A 104 3.82 -5.87 16.47
C ASP A 104 3.90 -6.65 15.14
N ILE A 105 5.08 -7.10 14.72
CA ILE A 105 5.27 -7.97 13.54
C ILE A 105 4.42 -9.24 13.65
N LYS A 106 4.43 -9.88 14.83
CA LYS A 106 3.66 -11.09 15.06
C LYS A 106 2.16 -10.82 15.05
N SER A 107 1.73 -9.69 15.63
CA SER A 107 0.32 -9.30 15.66
C SER A 107 -0.21 -8.93 14.29
N GLU A 108 0.57 -8.19 13.51
CA GLU A 108 0.15 -7.66 12.21
C GLU A 108 0.26 -8.69 11.09
N PHE A 109 1.39 -9.40 11.02
CA PHE A 109 1.70 -10.30 9.91
C PHE A 109 1.59 -11.78 10.26
N GLY A 110 1.37 -12.14 11.53
CA GLY A 110 1.39 -13.53 11.97
C GLY A 110 2.78 -14.18 11.92
N ILE A 111 3.84 -13.38 11.75
CA ILE A 111 5.22 -13.85 11.56
C ILE A 111 5.96 -13.88 12.90
N ASP A 112 6.43 -15.06 13.30
CA ASP A 112 7.38 -15.20 14.41
C ASP A 112 8.79 -14.87 13.92
N TYR A 113 9.13 -13.58 13.91
CA TYR A 113 10.37 -13.09 13.28
C TYR A 113 11.61 -13.80 13.81
N GLN A 114 11.67 -14.17 15.10
CA GLN A 114 12.83 -14.87 15.66
C GLN A 114 13.05 -16.26 15.07
N LYS A 115 12.01 -16.90 14.52
CA LYS A 115 12.09 -18.21 13.87
C LYS A 115 12.39 -18.15 12.38
N LEU A 116 12.41 -16.97 11.77
CA LEU A 116 12.81 -16.84 10.36
C LEU A 116 14.28 -17.25 10.21
N GLU A 117 14.55 -18.07 9.21
CA GLU A 117 15.86 -18.62 8.91
C GLU A 117 16.37 -18.10 7.56
N TRP A 118 17.69 -17.95 7.46
CA TRP A 118 18.37 -17.69 6.19
C TRP A 118 18.46 -18.98 5.38
N ARG A 119 17.87 -19.03 4.18
CA ARG A 119 17.81 -20.26 3.37
C ARG A 119 18.19 -20.00 1.93
N ASN A 120 19.03 -20.87 1.34
CA ASN A 120 19.44 -20.78 -0.07
C ASN A 120 20.06 -19.40 -0.43
N GLY A 121 20.75 -18.77 0.53
CA GLY A 121 21.41 -17.49 0.32
C GLY A 121 20.49 -16.25 0.37
N ALA A 122 19.22 -16.37 0.75
CA ALA A 122 18.32 -15.22 0.95
C ALA A 122 17.10 -15.53 1.83
N ILE A 123 16.30 -14.50 2.10
CA ILE A 123 14.89 -14.66 2.50
C ILE A 123 14.06 -14.54 1.23
N LEU A 124 13.38 -15.63 0.86
CA LEU A 124 12.72 -15.74 -0.45
C LEU A 124 11.26 -15.30 -0.42
N VAL A 125 10.63 -15.18 0.75
CA VAL A 125 9.27 -14.65 0.87
C VAL A 125 9.34 -13.12 0.92
N PRO A 126 8.69 -12.40 -0.01
CA PRO A 126 8.84 -10.94 -0.12
C PRO A 126 8.55 -10.15 1.16
N ILE A 127 7.44 -10.43 1.85
CA ILE A 127 7.09 -9.70 3.07
C ILE A 127 8.07 -9.99 4.21
N GLU A 128 8.55 -11.23 4.35
CA GLU A 128 9.56 -11.60 5.34
C GLU A 128 10.91 -10.90 5.05
N ALA A 129 11.30 -10.84 3.78
CA ALA A 129 12.51 -10.15 3.34
C ALA A 129 12.42 -8.63 3.60
N ALA A 130 11.26 -8.04 3.32
CA ALA A 130 11.01 -6.62 3.57
C ALA A 130 11.05 -6.29 5.07
N ILE A 131 10.45 -7.13 5.92
CA ILE A 131 10.52 -7.00 7.38
C ILE A 131 11.96 -7.11 7.85
N ALA A 132 12.72 -8.08 7.34
CA ALA A 132 14.11 -8.25 7.71
C ALA A 132 14.95 -7.02 7.36
N GLU A 133 14.77 -6.46 6.17
CA GLU A 133 15.45 -5.24 5.73
C GLU A 133 15.10 -4.04 6.62
N ARG A 134 13.83 -3.88 6.98
CA ARG A 134 13.41 -2.84 7.93
C ARG A 134 13.98 -3.05 9.33
N MET A 135 14.04 -4.30 9.81
CA MET A 135 14.70 -4.63 11.08
C MET A 135 16.18 -4.28 11.05
N PHE A 136 16.86 -4.52 9.92
CA PHE A 136 18.25 -4.13 9.75
C PHE A 136 18.41 -2.61 9.81
N ILE A 137 17.59 -1.86 9.07
CA ILE A 137 17.61 -0.40 9.09
C ILE A 137 17.35 0.16 10.50
N GLU A 138 16.36 -0.38 11.22
CA GLU A 138 16.08 0.03 12.61
C GLU A 138 17.29 -0.25 13.53
N SER A 139 18.01 -1.36 13.32
CA SER A 139 19.21 -1.72 14.09
C SER A 139 20.42 -0.78 13.87
N LEU A 140 20.33 0.11 12.86
CA LEU A 140 21.35 1.14 12.62
C LEU A 140 21.13 2.39 13.49
N ASN A 141 19.95 2.53 14.11
CA ASN A 141 19.58 3.67 14.95
C ASN A 141 19.87 5.04 14.30
N LEU A 142 19.53 5.16 13.01
CA LEU A 142 19.74 6.37 12.23
C LEU A 142 18.42 6.99 11.80
N THR A 143 18.44 8.32 11.60
CA THR A 143 17.37 9.00 10.89
C THR A 143 17.67 8.91 9.40
N ILE A 144 16.80 8.25 8.65
CA ILE A 144 16.95 8.12 7.19
C ILE A 144 16.81 9.52 6.60
N PRO A 145 17.74 10.02 5.77
CA PRO A 145 17.64 11.36 5.17
C PRO A 145 16.63 11.40 4.02
N TYR A 146 16.12 12.59 3.69
CA TYR A 146 15.23 12.79 2.53
C TYR A 146 16.01 12.72 1.20
N GLU A 147 17.21 13.31 1.17
CA GLU A 147 18.01 13.45 -0.05
C GLU A 147 18.57 12.13 -0.57
N VAL A 148 18.50 11.96 -1.88
CA VAL A 148 19.06 10.78 -2.58
C VAL A 148 20.55 10.70 -2.35
N GLU A 149 21.27 11.82 -2.35
CA GLU A 149 22.72 11.90 -2.14
C GLU A 149 23.12 11.44 -0.74
N GLN A 150 22.34 11.80 0.28
CA GLN A 150 22.59 11.37 1.65
C GLN A 150 22.19 9.90 1.85
N GLN A 151 21.12 9.44 1.19
CA GLN A 151 20.79 8.02 1.16
C GLN A 151 21.85 7.18 0.43
N ALA A 152 22.51 7.72 -0.60
CA ALA A 152 23.60 7.07 -1.30
C ALA A 152 24.82 6.83 -0.38
N GLN A 153 25.10 7.77 0.53
CA GLN A 153 26.13 7.60 1.57
C GLN A 153 25.77 6.46 2.53
N LEU A 154 24.51 6.38 2.98
CA LEU A 154 24.03 5.27 3.82
C LEU A 154 24.12 3.94 3.07
N TRP A 155 23.69 3.91 1.81
CA TRP A 155 23.82 2.74 0.95
C TRP A 155 25.26 2.25 0.89
N ARG A 156 26.21 3.16 0.59
CA ARG A 156 27.62 2.83 0.49
C ARG A 156 28.21 2.30 1.79
N GLN A 157 27.80 2.87 2.91
CA GLN A 157 28.30 2.53 4.24
C GLN A 157 27.76 1.20 4.77
N TYR A 158 26.46 0.93 4.59
CA TYR A 158 25.80 -0.18 5.29
C TYR A 158 25.33 -1.32 4.38
N PHE A 159 25.09 -1.04 3.10
CA PHE A 159 24.51 -2.02 2.17
C PHE A 159 25.51 -2.47 1.08
N ALA A 160 26.55 -1.67 0.83
CA ALA A 160 27.64 -2.01 -0.09
C ALA A 160 29.06 -1.76 0.47
N PRO A 161 29.37 -2.02 1.76
CA PRO A 161 30.62 -1.59 2.41
C PRO A 161 31.91 -2.09 1.74
N GLU A 162 31.91 -3.31 1.23
CA GLU A 162 33.13 -3.97 0.74
C GLU A 162 33.43 -3.72 -0.74
N ARG A 163 32.57 -2.97 -1.46
CA ARG A 163 32.47 -3.13 -2.92
C ARG A 163 33.27 -2.16 -3.79
N ASN A 164 34.11 -1.29 -3.23
CA ASN A 164 34.86 -0.26 -3.98
C ASN A 164 34.00 0.47 -5.04
N VAL A 165 32.72 0.69 -4.75
CA VAL A 165 31.76 1.43 -5.60
C VAL A 165 31.60 2.84 -5.06
N SER A 166 31.30 3.80 -5.94
CA SER A 166 30.99 5.18 -5.54
C SER A 166 29.50 5.32 -5.24
N GLU A 167 29.16 6.24 -4.33
CA GLU A 167 27.81 6.73 -4.07
C GLU A 167 27.10 7.19 -5.35
N GLN A 168 27.86 7.70 -6.33
CA GLN A 168 27.35 8.17 -7.61
C GLN A 168 26.56 7.09 -8.37
N VAL A 169 26.95 5.81 -8.22
CA VAL A 169 26.24 4.69 -8.84
C VAL A 169 24.81 4.60 -8.32
N PHE A 170 24.61 4.77 -7.02
CA PHE A 170 23.26 4.74 -6.43
C PHE A 170 22.40 5.87 -6.99
N ILE A 171 22.95 7.09 -7.07
CA ILE A 171 22.24 8.28 -7.57
C ILE A 171 21.80 8.06 -9.03
N GLU A 172 22.72 7.61 -9.88
CA GLU A 172 22.45 7.35 -11.30
C GLU A 172 21.39 6.28 -11.50
N GLN A 173 21.43 5.21 -10.70
CA GLN A 173 20.43 4.16 -10.78
C GLN A 173 19.06 4.59 -10.28
N VAL A 174 19.01 5.34 -9.18
CA VAL A 174 17.75 5.91 -8.69
C VAL A 174 17.12 6.83 -9.74
N ALA A 175 17.91 7.58 -10.52
CA ALA A 175 17.40 8.40 -11.62
C ALA A 175 16.81 7.59 -12.79
N LEU A 176 17.24 6.34 -12.97
CA LEU A 176 16.69 5.40 -13.96
C LEU A 176 15.52 4.57 -13.43
N MET A 177 15.21 4.67 -12.14
CA MET A 177 14.14 3.90 -11.51
C MET A 177 12.79 4.26 -12.13
N PRO A 178 11.99 3.27 -12.57
CA PRO A 178 10.64 3.52 -13.08
C PRO A 178 9.81 4.35 -12.09
N ASN A 179 9.08 5.33 -12.64
CA ASN A 179 8.20 6.20 -11.85
C ASN A 179 7.19 5.36 -11.06
N VAL A 180 7.01 5.70 -9.77
CA VAL A 180 6.03 5.06 -8.88
C VAL A 180 4.63 5.30 -9.36
N CYS A 181 4.42 6.50 -9.90
CA CYS A 181 3.07 6.98 -10.02
C CYS A 181 2.41 6.43 -11.26
N ARG A 182 1.70 5.32 -11.05
CA ARG A 182 0.84 4.71 -12.04
C ARG A 182 -0.60 5.25 -11.96
N SER A 183 -0.91 6.11 -10.99
CA SER A 183 -2.22 6.79 -10.92
C SER A 183 -2.38 7.79 -12.06
N VAL A 184 -3.59 7.92 -12.59
CA VAL A 184 -3.90 8.88 -13.67
C VAL A 184 -3.97 10.33 -13.20
N GLY A 185 -4.15 10.61 -11.92
CA GLY A 185 -4.23 11.98 -11.40
C GLY A 185 -4.97 12.11 -10.09
N ALA A 186 -5.02 13.33 -9.56
CA ALA A 186 -5.83 13.71 -8.39
C ALA A 186 -6.19 15.20 -8.43
N ASP A 187 -7.22 15.59 -7.68
CA ASP A 187 -7.51 16.99 -7.34
C ASP A 187 -6.82 17.30 -6.00
N VAL A 188 -5.76 18.11 -6.04
CA VAL A 188 -4.88 18.39 -4.91
C VAL A 188 -5.05 19.83 -4.43
N LEU A 189 -5.48 20.03 -3.19
CA LEU A 189 -5.62 21.32 -2.54
C LEU A 189 -4.46 21.55 -1.56
N PHE A 190 -3.74 22.65 -1.70
CA PHE A 190 -2.83 23.12 -0.66
C PHE A 190 -3.55 24.07 0.29
N LEU A 191 -3.53 23.76 1.58
CA LEU A 191 -3.98 24.64 2.66
C LEU A 191 -2.74 25.28 3.28
N MET A 192 -2.45 26.53 2.91
CA MET A 192 -1.24 27.24 3.30
C MET A 192 -1.53 28.18 4.47
N ASP A 193 -0.88 27.91 5.61
CA ASP A 193 -0.90 28.81 6.76
C ASP A 193 -0.16 30.12 6.42
N SER A 194 -0.77 31.25 6.77
CA SER A 194 -0.19 32.59 6.64
C SER A 194 -0.17 33.36 7.96
N SER A 195 -0.33 32.66 9.08
CA SER A 195 -0.35 33.21 10.43
C SER A 195 0.93 34.00 10.79
N GLY A 196 0.85 34.75 11.88
CA GLY A 196 1.91 35.65 12.33
C GLY A 196 3.22 34.96 12.76
N SER A 197 3.22 33.64 13.01
CA SER A 197 4.43 32.85 13.30
C SER A 197 5.32 32.68 12.07
N ILE A 198 4.71 32.57 10.90
CA ILE A 198 5.41 32.46 9.63
C ILE A 198 6.02 33.81 9.31
N THR A 199 7.25 33.84 8.79
CA THR A 199 7.92 35.08 8.36
C THR A 199 7.82 35.25 6.85
N ALA A 200 8.01 36.46 6.32
CA ALA A 200 8.00 36.67 4.86
C ALA A 200 9.01 35.79 4.08
N PRO A 201 10.25 35.54 4.58
CA PRO A 201 11.13 34.54 3.96
C PRO A 201 10.57 33.12 4.01
N ASN A 202 9.96 32.69 5.11
CA ASN A 202 9.37 31.36 5.23
C ASN A 202 8.14 31.19 4.33
N TRP A 203 7.32 32.24 4.19
CA TRP A 203 6.23 32.28 3.22
C TRP A 203 6.73 32.05 1.80
N ARG A 204 7.85 32.69 1.43
CA ARG A 204 8.47 32.48 0.13
C ARG A 204 8.93 31.03 -0.06
N ILE A 205 9.53 30.43 0.95
CA ILE A 205 9.92 29.01 0.92
C ILE A 205 8.70 28.10 0.74
N MET A 206 7.56 28.40 1.38
CA MET A 206 6.32 27.65 1.16
C MET A 206 5.80 27.77 -0.27
N GLN A 207 5.83 28.96 -0.87
CA GLN A 207 5.45 29.15 -2.28
C GLN A 207 6.37 28.33 -3.21
N ASP A 208 7.69 28.42 -3.01
CA ASP A 208 8.68 27.69 -3.80
C ASP A 208 8.51 26.17 -3.63
N PHE A 209 8.18 25.71 -2.42
CA PHE A 209 7.86 24.32 -2.14
C PHE A 209 6.63 23.85 -2.92
N VAL A 210 5.50 24.57 -2.84
CA VAL A 210 4.28 24.20 -3.58
C VAL A 210 4.54 24.14 -5.09
N ILE A 211 5.29 25.11 -5.64
CA ILE A 211 5.72 25.10 -7.04
C ILE A 211 6.55 23.84 -7.34
N SER A 212 7.50 23.49 -6.48
CA SER A 212 8.36 22.30 -6.67
C SER A 212 7.59 20.98 -6.66
N ILE A 213 6.45 20.89 -5.96
CA ILE A 213 5.55 19.73 -6.01
C ILE A 213 4.81 19.70 -7.34
N ILE A 214 4.24 20.84 -7.75
CA ILE A 214 3.45 20.94 -8.98
C ILE A 214 4.28 20.58 -10.21
N ASP A 215 5.56 20.96 -10.23
CA ASP A 215 6.50 20.68 -11.32
C ASP A 215 6.75 19.19 -11.57
N GLN A 216 6.42 18.34 -10.60
CA GLN A 216 6.62 16.89 -10.69
C GLN A 216 5.43 16.17 -11.32
N PHE A 217 4.31 16.86 -11.56
CA PHE A 217 3.08 16.25 -12.04
C PHE A 217 2.64 16.77 -13.41
N PRO A 218 2.14 15.89 -14.29
CA PRO A 218 1.39 16.34 -15.44
C PRO A 218 0.08 16.99 -14.96
N ILE A 219 -0.20 18.20 -15.42
CA ILE A 219 -1.45 18.90 -15.10
C ILE A 219 -2.42 18.88 -16.28
N GLY A 220 -3.72 18.77 -15.98
CA GLY A 220 -4.75 18.75 -17.01
C GLY A 220 -6.06 18.16 -16.53
N GLU A 221 -7.08 18.19 -17.41
CA GLU A 221 -8.41 17.65 -17.11
C GLU A 221 -8.41 16.14 -16.85
N ASP A 222 -7.53 15.40 -17.51
CA ASP A 222 -7.32 13.96 -17.35
C ASP A 222 -6.00 13.65 -16.60
N ALA A 223 -5.49 14.61 -15.82
CA ALA A 223 -4.24 14.47 -15.05
C ALA A 223 -4.39 15.08 -13.64
N TYR A 224 -3.36 15.74 -13.10
CA TYR A 224 -3.47 16.43 -11.82
C TYR A 224 -4.09 17.83 -11.97
N LYS A 225 -4.92 18.21 -10.99
CA LYS A 225 -5.35 19.60 -10.80
C LYS A 225 -4.96 20.06 -9.40
N PHE A 226 -4.70 21.35 -9.28
CA PHE A 226 -4.21 21.98 -8.07
C PHE A 226 -5.10 23.17 -7.69
N ALA A 227 -5.33 23.33 -6.40
CA ALA A 227 -5.97 24.50 -5.82
C ALA A 227 -5.12 24.97 -4.63
N VAL A 228 -5.28 26.23 -4.26
CA VAL A 228 -4.58 26.81 -3.11
C VAL A 228 -5.55 27.66 -2.30
N ASP A 229 -5.71 27.27 -1.03
CA ASP A 229 -6.32 28.09 -0.01
C ASP A 229 -5.22 28.67 0.88
N VAL A 230 -5.39 29.92 1.28
CA VAL A 230 -4.55 30.57 2.28
C VAL A 230 -5.40 30.85 3.51
N PHE A 231 -4.87 30.56 4.70
CA PHE A 231 -5.60 30.75 5.95
C PHE A 231 -4.78 31.45 7.04
N ASN A 232 -5.50 32.17 7.89
CA ASN A 232 -5.02 32.91 9.05
C ASN A 232 -6.17 33.07 10.07
N ASP A 233 -6.69 34.28 10.32
CA ASP A 233 -7.95 34.56 11.03
C ASP A 233 -9.19 33.98 10.32
N GLY A 234 -9.08 33.78 9.00
CA GLY A 234 -10.08 33.15 8.14
C GLY A 234 -9.43 32.20 7.13
N ALA A 235 -10.20 31.69 6.17
CA ALA A 235 -9.69 30.90 5.06
C ALA A 235 -10.27 31.43 3.74
N ALA A 236 -9.44 31.50 2.70
CA ALA A 236 -9.84 31.97 1.38
C ALA A 236 -9.26 31.09 0.27
N SER A 237 -10.11 30.69 -0.66
CA SER A 237 -9.71 30.00 -1.89
C SER A 237 -9.20 31.01 -2.91
N LEU A 238 -7.89 31.05 -3.10
CA LEU A 238 -7.24 32.05 -3.94
C LEU A 238 -6.92 31.52 -5.33
N ILE A 239 -6.75 30.20 -5.45
CA ILE A 239 -6.60 29.50 -6.73
C ILE A 239 -7.54 28.30 -6.70
N THR A 240 -8.53 28.29 -7.60
CA THR A 240 -9.44 27.16 -7.80
C THR A 240 -8.90 26.21 -8.88
N PHE A 241 -9.41 24.97 -8.93
CA PHE A 241 -8.94 23.95 -9.89
C PHE A 241 -9.17 24.33 -11.37
N ASN A 242 -10.06 25.28 -11.65
CA ASN A 242 -10.36 25.82 -12.97
C ASN A 242 -9.78 27.23 -13.24
N ALA A 243 -8.95 27.78 -12.35
CA ALA A 243 -8.41 29.14 -12.48
C ALA A 243 -7.27 29.30 -13.51
N TYR A 244 -6.75 28.20 -14.05
CA TYR A 244 -5.59 28.19 -14.94
C TYR A 244 -5.70 27.08 -16.00
N HIS A 245 -4.92 27.20 -17.07
CA HIS A 245 -4.88 26.22 -18.18
C HIS A 245 -3.49 25.63 -18.44
N ASN A 246 -2.45 26.15 -17.77
CA ASN A 246 -1.08 25.67 -17.92
C ASN A 246 -0.26 25.95 -16.65
N ILE A 247 0.86 25.25 -16.54
CA ILE A 247 1.67 25.20 -15.33
C ILE A 247 2.29 26.57 -15.04
N SER A 248 2.76 27.25 -16.07
CA SER A 248 3.36 28.59 -15.97
C SER A 248 2.38 29.62 -15.40
N THR A 249 1.09 29.49 -15.69
CA THR A 249 0.05 30.38 -15.13
C THR A 249 -0.21 30.06 -13.67
N LEU A 250 -0.34 28.78 -13.32
CA LEU A 250 -0.48 28.33 -11.94
C LEU A 250 0.70 28.80 -11.06
N GLN A 251 1.94 28.59 -11.51
CA GLN A 251 3.14 29.04 -10.82
C GLN A 251 3.16 30.57 -10.60
N ARG A 252 2.75 31.36 -11.61
CA ARG A 252 2.65 32.83 -11.46
C ARG A 252 1.61 33.23 -10.41
N LEU A 253 0.45 32.57 -10.40
CA LEU A 253 -0.59 32.80 -9.39
C LEU A 253 -0.07 32.48 -7.99
N ILE A 254 0.64 31.36 -7.81
CA ILE A 254 1.25 30.97 -6.53
C ILE A 254 2.25 32.01 -6.05
N ASN A 255 3.12 32.50 -6.94
CA ASN A 255 4.14 33.49 -6.62
C ASN A 255 3.59 34.82 -6.09
N VAL A 256 2.36 35.18 -6.48
CA VAL A 256 1.71 36.44 -6.07
C VAL A 256 0.63 36.25 -5.01
N LEU A 257 0.55 35.06 -4.39
CA LEU A 257 -0.38 34.83 -3.28
C LEU A 257 -0.13 35.85 -2.17
N PRO A 258 -1.20 36.48 -1.63
CA PRO A 258 -1.09 37.45 -0.57
C PRO A 258 -0.60 36.77 0.70
N TYR A 259 0.31 37.43 1.39
CA TYR A 259 0.76 37.06 2.72
C TYR A 259 0.17 38.04 3.73
N VAL A 260 -0.90 37.60 4.40
CA VAL A 260 -1.61 38.40 5.41
C VAL A 260 -1.50 37.65 6.73
N GLN A 261 -0.84 38.28 7.71
CA GLN A 261 -0.69 37.70 9.04
C GLN A 261 -2.01 37.69 9.81
N GLY A 262 -2.11 36.76 10.76
CA GLY A 262 -3.25 36.62 11.67
C GLY A 262 -3.06 35.40 12.58
N ASP A 263 -4.15 34.93 13.17
CA ASP A 263 -4.22 33.68 13.92
C ASP A 263 -4.02 32.44 13.02
N THR A 264 -4.02 31.24 13.62
CA THR A 264 -3.88 29.96 12.91
C THR A 264 -5.22 29.21 12.94
N ARG A 265 -6.19 29.62 12.12
CA ARG A 265 -7.54 29.01 12.06
C ARG A 265 -7.60 27.79 11.15
N THR A 266 -6.86 26.75 11.51
CA THR A 266 -6.85 25.45 10.79
C THR A 266 -8.24 24.83 10.70
N ASP A 267 -9.10 25.06 11.69
CA ASP A 267 -10.51 24.64 11.67
C ASP A 267 -11.27 25.24 10.48
N LEU A 268 -11.06 26.53 10.19
CA LEU A 268 -11.70 27.22 9.07
C LEU A 268 -11.12 26.79 7.72
N ALA A 269 -9.82 26.53 7.65
CA ALA A 269 -9.18 26.01 6.44
C ALA A 269 -9.80 24.67 6.01
N LEU A 270 -9.98 23.75 6.94
CA LEU A 270 -10.58 22.44 6.69
C LEU A 270 -12.08 22.55 6.34
N VAL A 271 -12.82 23.46 6.99
CA VAL A 271 -14.23 23.74 6.60
C VAL A 271 -14.30 24.33 5.19
N ASN A 272 -13.40 25.24 4.84
CA ASN A 272 -13.36 25.88 3.52
C ASN A 272 -13.02 24.86 2.42
N ALA A 273 -12.09 23.94 2.71
CA ALA A 273 -11.76 22.83 1.81
C ALA A 273 -13.01 22.06 1.37
N VAL A 274 -13.88 21.71 2.32
CA VAL A 274 -15.13 20.96 2.05
C VAL A 274 -16.18 21.82 1.37
N THR A 275 -16.37 23.06 1.83
CA THR A 275 -17.54 23.88 1.47
C THR A 275 -17.35 24.78 0.27
N ARG A 276 -16.09 25.04 -0.14
CA ARG A 276 -15.77 25.98 -1.22
C ARG A 276 -14.74 25.45 -2.21
N SER A 277 -13.71 24.75 -1.75
CA SER A 277 -12.59 24.37 -2.62
C SER A 277 -12.87 23.09 -3.39
N PHE A 278 -13.27 22.02 -2.69
CA PHE A 278 -13.73 20.77 -3.28
C PHE A 278 -15.20 20.82 -3.70
N THR A 279 -15.51 21.75 -4.61
CA THR A 279 -16.86 21.87 -5.21
C THR A 279 -16.78 21.91 -6.74
N PRO A 280 -17.87 21.51 -7.44
CA PRO A 280 -17.93 21.60 -8.90
C PRO A 280 -17.68 23.01 -9.45
N GLU A 281 -18.15 24.05 -8.75
CA GLU A 281 -17.98 25.45 -9.16
C GLU A 281 -16.50 25.87 -9.15
N SER A 282 -15.74 25.33 -8.20
CA SER A 282 -14.29 25.50 -8.10
C SER A 282 -13.50 24.61 -9.08
N GLY A 283 -14.18 23.84 -9.93
CA GLY A 283 -13.56 23.00 -10.95
C GLY A 283 -13.10 21.62 -10.47
N MET A 284 -13.51 21.22 -9.26
CA MET A 284 -13.32 19.85 -8.77
C MET A 284 -14.03 18.87 -9.72
N ARG A 285 -13.37 17.76 -10.03
CA ARG A 285 -13.91 16.73 -10.90
C ARG A 285 -14.91 15.85 -10.14
N ASP A 286 -15.86 15.33 -10.90
CA ASP A 286 -16.85 14.39 -10.36
C ASP A 286 -16.17 13.11 -9.84
N ALA A 287 -16.69 12.57 -8.74
CA ALA A 287 -16.21 11.31 -8.16
C ALA A 287 -16.34 10.14 -9.16
N SER A 288 -17.31 10.20 -10.08
CA SER A 288 -17.51 9.23 -11.16
C SER A 288 -16.35 9.19 -12.17
N ARG A 289 -15.40 10.12 -12.10
CA ARG A 289 -14.17 10.07 -12.91
C ARG A 289 -13.01 9.41 -12.17
N GLY A 290 -13.20 9.02 -10.91
CA GLY A 290 -12.22 8.26 -10.12
C GLY A 290 -10.99 9.06 -9.69
N PHE A 291 -11.05 10.39 -9.71
CA PHE A 291 -9.93 11.23 -9.25
C PHE A 291 -10.00 11.43 -7.72
N PRO A 292 -8.95 11.05 -6.96
CA PRO A 292 -8.88 11.29 -5.52
C PRO A 292 -8.90 12.78 -5.20
N ARG A 293 -9.54 13.12 -4.07
CA ARG A 293 -9.50 14.47 -3.48
C ARG A 293 -8.46 14.47 -2.37
N VAL A 294 -7.43 15.29 -2.51
CA VAL A 294 -6.28 15.28 -1.60
C VAL A 294 -6.05 16.70 -1.09
N ALA A 295 -6.10 16.91 0.22
CA ALA A 295 -5.70 18.18 0.83
C ALA A 295 -4.41 18.03 1.62
N ILE A 296 -3.49 18.97 1.38
CA ILE A 296 -2.18 19.04 1.99
C ILE A 296 -2.15 20.29 2.88
N LEU A 297 -2.22 20.07 4.19
CA LEU A 297 -2.16 21.13 5.19
C LEU A 297 -0.70 21.43 5.55
N ILE A 298 -0.28 22.69 5.43
CA ILE A 298 1.07 23.15 5.77
C ILE A 298 0.95 24.23 6.85
N THR A 299 1.54 23.99 8.03
CA THR A 299 1.51 24.94 9.16
C THR A 299 2.76 24.79 10.04
N ASP A 300 3.18 25.88 10.69
CA ASP A 300 4.27 25.89 11.67
C ASP A 300 3.80 26.05 13.12
N GLY A 301 2.48 26.11 13.34
CA GLY A 301 1.88 26.49 14.61
C GLY A 301 0.82 25.52 15.12
N MET A 302 0.35 25.79 16.33
CA MET A 302 -0.82 25.15 16.92
C MET A 302 -2.07 25.87 16.43
N SER A 303 -3.14 25.13 16.11
CA SER A 303 -4.41 25.79 15.80
C SER A 303 -4.92 26.57 17.00
N SER A 304 -5.46 27.76 16.73
CA SER A 304 -6.14 28.56 17.75
C SER A 304 -7.36 27.83 18.35
N PHE A 305 -7.91 26.83 17.65
CA PHE A 305 -9.07 26.04 18.08
C PHE A 305 -8.92 24.54 17.80
N ALA A 306 -7.92 23.88 18.41
CA ALA A 306 -7.61 22.46 18.19
C ALA A 306 -8.84 21.51 18.25
N ASN A 307 -9.78 21.70 19.18
CA ASN A 307 -11.00 20.86 19.24
C ASN A 307 -11.90 21.04 18.02
N ARG A 308 -11.97 22.24 17.44
CA ARG A 308 -12.73 22.49 16.20
C ARG A 308 -11.96 21.96 14.99
N THR A 309 -10.63 22.02 14.99
CA THR A 309 -9.80 21.40 13.95
C THR A 309 -10.12 19.92 13.84
N LYS A 310 -10.23 19.20 14.97
CA LYS A 310 -10.57 17.77 14.98
C LYS A 310 -11.91 17.48 14.29
N VAL A 311 -12.95 18.23 14.64
CA VAL A 311 -14.29 18.09 14.03
C VAL A 311 -14.24 18.41 12.53
N ALA A 312 -13.54 19.47 12.13
CA ALA A 312 -13.42 19.86 10.73
C ALA A 312 -12.61 18.83 9.91
N ALA A 313 -11.56 18.23 10.49
CA ALA A 313 -10.81 17.17 9.87
C ALA A 313 -11.66 15.91 9.67
N ASP A 314 -12.47 15.53 10.66
CA ASP A 314 -13.40 14.41 10.53
C ASP A 314 -14.45 14.66 9.44
N MET A 315 -14.97 15.89 9.36
CA MET A 315 -15.88 16.30 8.28
C MET A 315 -15.21 16.19 6.90
N ALA A 316 -13.98 16.66 6.75
CA ALA A 316 -13.24 16.57 5.50
C ALA A 316 -12.97 15.11 5.08
N LYS A 317 -12.52 14.27 6.03
CA LYS A 317 -12.32 12.82 5.80
C LYS A 317 -13.63 12.13 5.40
N GLN A 318 -14.74 12.46 6.06
CA GLN A 318 -16.07 11.93 5.72
C GLN A 318 -16.55 12.41 4.33
N ALA A 319 -16.13 13.58 3.87
CA ALA A 319 -16.38 14.08 2.52
C ALA A 319 -15.48 13.44 1.44
N GLY A 320 -14.68 12.42 1.80
CA GLY A 320 -13.79 11.71 0.90
C GLY A 320 -12.49 12.46 0.58
N ILE A 321 -12.11 13.45 1.39
CA ILE A 321 -10.84 14.16 1.24
C ILE A 321 -9.76 13.41 2.02
N VAL A 322 -8.71 13.00 1.33
CA VAL A 322 -7.50 12.46 1.92
C VAL A 322 -6.66 13.63 2.45
N LEU A 323 -6.50 13.69 3.78
CA LEU A 323 -5.72 14.72 4.46
C LEU A 323 -4.28 14.26 4.70
N LEU A 324 -3.33 15.06 4.20
CA LEU A 324 -1.91 14.98 4.51
C LEU A 324 -1.53 16.24 5.28
N THR A 325 -0.75 16.10 6.35
CA THR A 325 -0.35 17.21 7.21
C THR A 325 1.15 17.38 7.25
N ILE A 326 1.61 18.62 7.15
CA ILE A 326 3.01 19.02 7.19
C ILE A 326 3.15 20.04 8.31
N GLY A 327 3.71 19.58 9.43
CA GLY A 327 4.10 20.40 10.56
C GLY A 327 5.55 20.84 10.44
N ILE A 328 5.81 22.11 10.70
CA ILE A 328 7.15 22.70 10.62
C ILE A 328 7.53 23.26 11.98
N ALA A 329 8.77 23.03 12.41
CA ALA A 329 9.32 23.53 13.68
C ALA A 329 8.46 23.13 14.89
N ASP A 330 7.72 24.07 15.47
CA ASP A 330 6.98 23.92 16.73
C ASP A 330 5.51 23.50 16.54
N ALA A 331 5.14 23.03 15.34
CA ALA A 331 3.80 22.56 15.05
C ALA A 331 3.35 21.40 15.96
N ASP A 332 2.07 21.37 16.36
CA ASP A 332 1.54 20.33 17.25
C ASP A 332 1.36 19.00 16.50
N GLU A 333 2.31 18.08 16.72
CA GLU A 333 2.28 16.74 16.16
C GLU A 333 0.97 15.99 16.46
N LYS A 334 0.40 16.11 17.67
CA LYS A 334 -0.81 15.37 18.03
C LYS A 334 -2.03 15.91 17.29
N GLU A 335 -2.11 17.23 17.13
CA GLU A 335 -3.14 17.86 16.32
C GLU A 335 -3.05 17.43 14.86
N LEU A 336 -1.86 17.53 14.27
CA LEU A 336 -1.63 17.19 12.87
C LEU A 336 -1.80 15.71 12.57
N THR A 337 -1.35 14.84 13.48
CA THR A 337 -1.56 13.39 13.41
C THR A 337 -3.05 13.04 13.49
N TYR A 338 -3.83 13.77 14.28
CA TYR A 338 -5.27 13.55 14.34
C TYR A 338 -5.97 13.99 13.04
N ALA A 339 -5.55 15.14 12.49
CA ALA A 339 -6.12 15.69 11.28
C ALA A 339 -5.79 14.83 10.04
N ALA A 340 -4.59 14.26 9.98
CA ALA A 340 -4.19 13.37 8.89
C ALA A 340 -5.13 12.16 8.74
N SER A 341 -5.27 11.69 7.50
CA SER A 341 -5.98 10.44 7.20
C SER A 341 -5.11 9.23 7.53
N GLU A 342 -5.73 8.05 7.67
CA GLU A 342 -4.98 6.81 7.89
C GLU A 342 -4.24 6.35 6.62
N PRO A 343 -3.08 5.67 6.71
CA PRO A 343 -2.31 5.45 7.93
C PRO A 343 -1.57 6.73 8.33
N LYS A 344 -1.82 7.18 9.57
CA LYS A 344 -1.33 8.50 10.03
C LYS A 344 0.19 8.66 9.98
N CYS A 345 0.94 7.58 10.20
CA CYS A 345 2.41 7.59 10.15
C CYS A 345 2.97 7.91 8.76
N MET A 346 2.19 7.67 7.70
CA MET A 346 2.59 7.96 6.31
C MET A 346 2.03 9.30 5.81
N ARG A 347 1.02 9.86 6.50
CA ARG A 347 0.30 11.07 6.08
C ARG A 347 0.53 12.27 7.00
N THR A 348 1.38 12.10 8.02
CA THR A 348 1.83 13.17 8.92
C THR A 348 3.33 13.35 8.75
N PHE A 349 3.74 14.54 8.36
CA PHE A 349 5.13 14.89 8.16
C PHE A 349 5.53 16.00 9.13
N LEU A 350 6.63 15.78 9.84
CA LEU A 350 7.17 16.75 10.79
C LEU A 350 8.56 17.14 10.33
N LEU A 351 8.71 18.42 10.01
CA LEU A 351 9.95 19.01 9.51
C LEU A 351 10.54 19.91 10.57
N SER A 352 11.87 19.87 10.73
CA SER A 352 12.55 20.67 11.75
C SER A 352 12.54 22.17 11.44
N ASN A 353 12.44 22.56 10.16
CA ASN A 353 12.37 23.94 9.71
C ASN A 353 11.91 24.03 8.25
N PHE A 354 11.61 25.24 7.78
CA PHE A 354 11.14 25.51 6.42
C PHE A 354 12.14 25.09 5.33
N ALA A 355 13.45 25.13 5.58
CA ALA A 355 14.43 24.73 4.57
C ALA A 355 14.38 23.22 4.26
N ALA A 356 13.77 22.41 5.12
CA ALA A 356 13.55 20.99 4.86
C ALA A 356 12.40 20.73 3.86
N LEU A 357 11.49 21.68 3.63
CA LEU A 357 10.39 21.52 2.65
C LEU A 357 10.93 21.30 1.23
N VAL A 358 11.95 22.07 0.85
CA VAL A 358 12.49 22.10 -0.51
C VAL A 358 13.62 21.09 -0.73
N LYS A 359 13.96 20.28 0.28
CA LYS A 359 15.02 19.28 0.24
C LYS A 359 14.41 17.89 0.38
N GLY A 360 14.32 17.16 -0.74
CA GLY A 360 14.00 15.72 -0.83
C GLY A 360 12.58 15.30 -0.43
N PHE A 361 11.89 16.11 0.36
CA PHE A 361 10.52 15.93 0.81
C PHE A 361 9.47 15.81 -0.33
N PRO A 362 9.62 16.49 -1.49
CA PRO A 362 8.71 16.32 -2.61
C PRO A 362 8.43 14.86 -2.97
N ALA A 363 9.46 14.04 -3.15
CA ALA A 363 9.30 12.65 -3.59
C ALA A 363 8.42 11.79 -2.67
N GLU A 364 8.43 12.08 -1.37
CA GLU A 364 7.61 11.37 -0.38
C GLU A 364 6.14 11.79 -0.47
N LEU A 365 5.90 13.09 -0.59
CA LEU A 365 4.56 13.65 -0.78
C LEU A 365 3.96 13.18 -2.12
N LEU A 366 4.77 13.09 -3.19
CA LEU A 366 4.34 12.53 -4.48
C LEU A 366 3.86 11.08 -4.32
N ALA A 367 4.58 10.26 -3.55
CA ALA A 367 4.19 8.87 -3.35
C ALA A 367 2.82 8.77 -2.65
N GLN A 368 2.59 9.56 -1.61
CA GLN A 368 1.33 9.53 -0.85
C GLN A 368 0.14 10.08 -1.64
N THR A 369 0.34 11.16 -2.41
CA THR A 369 -0.71 11.71 -3.27
C THR A 369 -1.06 10.74 -4.41
N CYS A 370 -0.08 10.05 -4.99
CA CYS A 370 -0.33 9.06 -6.03
C CYS A 370 -1.07 7.81 -5.54
N GLN A 371 -0.82 7.44 -4.29
CA GLN A 371 -1.41 6.28 -3.60
C GLN A 371 -2.78 6.58 -2.97
N SER A 372 -3.36 7.75 -3.26
CA SER A 372 -4.66 8.13 -2.71
C SER A 372 -5.79 7.50 -3.51
N ASN A 373 -6.85 7.10 -2.82
CA ASN A 373 -8.04 6.49 -3.41
C ASN A 373 -9.14 7.52 -3.58
N ALA A 374 -9.89 7.46 -4.67
CA ALA A 374 -11.15 8.18 -4.79
C ALA A 374 -12.25 7.48 -3.97
N LEU A 375 -13.05 8.25 -3.23
CA LEU A 375 -14.23 7.74 -2.55
C LEU A 375 -15.45 7.81 -3.46
N LEU A 376 -16.05 6.65 -3.74
CA LEU A 376 -17.40 6.57 -4.30
C LEU A 376 -18.42 6.53 -3.18
N ALA A 377 -19.30 7.53 -3.15
CA ALA A 377 -20.34 7.65 -2.16
C ALA A 377 -21.47 6.63 -2.41
N PRO A 378 -22.24 6.25 -1.37
CA PRO A 378 -23.45 5.46 -1.55
C PRO A 378 -24.43 6.14 -2.52
N GLY A 379 -24.73 5.48 -3.64
CA GLY A 379 -25.59 6.02 -4.71
C GLY A 379 -24.84 6.41 -5.98
N ASP A 380 -23.51 6.50 -5.94
CA ASP A 380 -22.69 6.63 -7.15
C ASP A 380 -22.84 5.35 -7.99
N THR A 381 -23.17 5.52 -9.27
CA THR A 381 -23.52 4.40 -10.16
C THR A 381 -22.30 3.76 -10.83
N GLY A 382 -21.11 4.35 -10.70
CA GLY A 382 -19.93 3.84 -11.37
C GLY A 382 -18.78 4.84 -11.55
N ILE A 383 -17.70 4.38 -12.19
CA ILE A 383 -16.58 5.19 -12.65
C ILE A 383 -16.42 5.03 -14.16
N ALA A 384 -16.13 6.12 -14.85
CA ALA A 384 -15.70 6.09 -16.25
C ALA A 384 -14.35 6.78 -16.40
N GLY A 385 -13.50 6.27 -17.28
CA GLY A 385 -12.18 6.85 -17.48
C GLY A 385 -11.43 6.26 -18.67
N ARG A 386 -10.31 6.92 -18.98
CA ARG A 386 -9.35 6.46 -19.97
C ARG A 386 -8.02 6.13 -19.29
N LEU A 387 -7.50 4.94 -19.54
CA LEU A 387 -6.22 4.47 -19.01
C LEU A 387 -5.28 4.13 -20.16
N GLN A 388 -4.02 4.55 -20.07
CA GLN A 388 -2.94 3.96 -20.85
C GLN A 388 -2.52 2.61 -20.24
N ARG A 389 -1.66 1.86 -20.93
CA ARG A 389 -1.05 0.65 -20.38
C ARG A 389 -0.36 0.94 -19.04
N ASP A 390 -0.59 0.07 -18.07
CA ASP A 390 -0.03 0.12 -16.71
C ASP A 390 -0.44 1.33 -15.87
N GLN A 391 -1.42 2.12 -16.33
CA GLN A 391 -2.06 3.13 -15.48
C GLN A 391 -3.20 2.52 -14.66
N TYR A 392 -3.42 3.11 -13.48
CA TYR A 392 -4.40 2.68 -12.51
C TYR A 392 -5.33 3.83 -12.16
N LEU A 393 -6.59 3.46 -11.91
CA LEU A 393 -7.51 4.24 -11.11
C LEU A 393 -7.76 3.48 -9.82
N TYR A 394 -7.47 4.11 -8.68
CA TYR A 394 -7.72 3.54 -7.35
C TYR A 394 -8.93 4.22 -6.72
N PHE A 395 -9.84 3.41 -6.19
CA PHE A 395 -11.03 3.91 -5.53
C PHE A 395 -11.48 2.93 -4.46
N HIS A 396 -12.29 3.43 -3.54
CA HIS A 396 -12.97 2.59 -2.58
C HIS A 396 -14.42 3.02 -2.45
N MET A 397 -15.25 2.06 -2.06
CA MET A 397 -16.69 2.25 -1.95
C MET A 397 -17.22 1.61 -0.69
N GLN A 398 -18.40 2.07 -0.29
CA GLN A 398 -19.13 1.54 0.86
C GLN A 398 -20.22 0.59 0.37
N LEU A 399 -20.05 -0.70 0.66
CA LEU A 399 -20.98 -1.75 0.26
C LEU A 399 -22.01 -2.05 1.32
N ASN A 400 -23.27 -2.17 0.91
CA ASN A 400 -24.32 -2.65 1.80
C ASN A 400 -24.02 -4.08 2.26
N SER A 401 -23.83 -4.26 3.56
CA SER A 401 -23.48 -5.55 4.18
C SER A 401 -24.59 -6.61 4.04
N THR A 402 -25.81 -6.22 3.63
CA THR A 402 -26.97 -7.10 3.54
C THR A 402 -27.20 -7.62 2.12
N THR A 403 -27.05 -6.79 1.08
CA THR A 403 -27.41 -7.14 -0.30
C THR A 403 -26.24 -7.59 -1.17
N GLY A 404 -25.01 -7.19 -0.84
CA GLY A 404 -23.84 -7.35 -1.73
C GLY A 404 -23.87 -6.35 -2.89
N ALA A 405 -23.04 -6.56 -3.90
CA ALA A 405 -23.01 -5.71 -5.10
C ALA A 405 -22.60 -6.46 -6.36
N THR A 406 -23.23 -6.09 -7.47
CA THR A 406 -22.83 -6.49 -8.82
C THR A 406 -21.97 -5.39 -9.45
N TYR A 407 -20.78 -5.77 -9.92
CA TYR A 407 -19.87 -4.92 -10.68
C TYR A 407 -19.97 -5.29 -12.14
N ARG A 408 -20.15 -4.30 -13.01
CA ARG A 408 -20.11 -4.50 -14.46
C ARG A 408 -19.08 -3.56 -15.06
N VAL A 409 -18.11 -4.13 -15.76
CA VAL A 409 -17.08 -3.40 -16.49
C VAL A 409 -17.37 -3.57 -17.98
N ASN A 410 -17.57 -2.45 -18.64
CA ASN A 410 -17.74 -2.36 -20.09
C ASN A 410 -16.61 -1.53 -20.68
N LEU A 411 -16.12 -1.93 -21.86
CA LEU A 411 -15.10 -1.20 -22.59
C LEU A 411 -15.59 -0.87 -23.98
N THR A 412 -15.16 0.28 -24.49
CA THR A 412 -15.32 0.66 -25.90
C THR A 412 -14.02 0.46 -26.69
N GLU A 413 -12.87 0.41 -26.00
CA GLU A 413 -11.55 0.24 -26.58
C GLU A 413 -10.63 -0.43 -25.55
N GLY A 414 -9.75 -1.32 -26.01
CA GLY A 414 -8.65 -1.87 -25.22
C GLY A 414 -9.03 -3.02 -24.29
N ALA A 415 -8.30 -3.12 -23.18
CA ALA A 415 -8.47 -4.12 -22.15
C ALA A 415 -8.10 -3.56 -20.77
N VAL A 416 -8.85 -3.96 -19.74
CA VAL A 416 -8.55 -3.62 -18.35
C VAL A 416 -8.61 -4.83 -17.45
N THR A 417 -7.94 -4.73 -16.31
CA THR A 417 -8.14 -5.65 -15.19
C THR A 417 -8.70 -4.87 -14.00
N LEU A 418 -9.84 -5.32 -13.47
CA LEU A 418 -10.39 -4.85 -12.21
C LEU A 418 -9.84 -5.72 -11.09
N TYR A 419 -9.21 -5.13 -10.07
CA TYR A 419 -8.82 -5.78 -8.84
C TYR A 419 -9.66 -5.28 -7.68
N LEU A 420 -10.06 -6.16 -6.77
CA LEU A 420 -10.87 -5.83 -5.59
C LEU A 420 -10.24 -6.45 -4.35
N SER A 421 -10.32 -5.73 -3.23
CA SER A 421 -9.92 -6.26 -1.93
C SER A 421 -10.69 -5.62 -0.77
N ASN A 422 -10.94 -6.42 0.27
CA ASN A 422 -11.50 -5.95 1.54
C ASN A 422 -10.41 -5.60 2.58
N THR A 423 -9.15 -5.97 2.32
CA THR A 423 -8.03 -5.79 3.25
C THR A 423 -6.92 -4.90 2.69
N VAL A 424 -6.72 -4.90 1.37
CA VAL A 424 -5.65 -4.15 0.71
C VAL A 424 -6.19 -2.81 0.20
N SER A 425 -5.65 -1.70 0.70
CA SER A 425 -6.08 -0.34 0.36
C SER A 425 -5.91 0.00 -1.14
N GLN A 426 -4.92 -0.61 -1.78
CA GLN A 426 -4.61 -0.46 -3.21
C GLN A 426 -4.34 -1.85 -3.81
N PRO A 427 -5.39 -2.61 -4.16
CA PRO A 427 -5.21 -3.91 -4.78
C PRO A 427 -4.56 -3.74 -6.16
N ASP A 428 -3.68 -4.66 -6.51
CA ASP A 428 -2.96 -4.66 -7.79
C ASP A 428 -2.63 -6.10 -8.22
N GLU A 429 -1.86 -6.28 -9.29
CA GLU A 429 -1.48 -7.59 -9.81
C GLU A 429 -0.71 -8.47 -8.82
N ALA A 430 -0.09 -7.89 -7.79
CA ALA A 430 0.65 -8.63 -6.78
C ALA A 430 -0.21 -9.02 -5.58
N ARG A 431 -1.32 -8.31 -5.30
CA ARG A 431 -2.19 -8.62 -4.16
C ARG A 431 -3.63 -8.16 -4.36
N TYR A 432 -4.56 -9.11 -4.34
CA TYR A 432 -5.99 -8.88 -4.49
C TYR A 432 -6.82 -10.04 -3.92
N ASP A 433 -8.09 -9.79 -3.60
CA ASP A 433 -9.03 -10.84 -3.21
C ASP A 433 -9.85 -11.35 -4.40
N TYR A 434 -10.13 -10.46 -5.37
CA TYR A 434 -10.81 -10.80 -6.62
C TYR A 434 -10.20 -10.01 -7.78
N ALA A 435 -10.15 -10.62 -8.96
CA ALA A 435 -9.76 -9.93 -10.18
C ALA A 435 -10.68 -10.30 -11.35
N ILE A 436 -10.87 -9.40 -12.30
CA ILE A 436 -11.53 -9.69 -13.59
C ILE A 436 -10.78 -9.03 -14.72
N ASN A 437 -10.43 -9.80 -15.74
CA ASN A 437 -9.89 -9.31 -16.99
C ASN A 437 -11.04 -9.07 -17.98
N VAL A 438 -11.09 -7.89 -18.58
CA VAL A 438 -12.16 -7.48 -19.50
C VAL A 438 -11.56 -6.85 -20.74
N THR A 439 -12.08 -7.21 -21.91
CA THR A 439 -11.63 -6.72 -23.22
C THR A 439 -12.81 -6.07 -23.95
N ALA A 440 -12.57 -5.21 -24.93
CA ALA A 440 -13.63 -4.50 -25.66
C ALA A 440 -14.73 -5.40 -26.28
N ASP A 441 -14.42 -6.66 -26.56
CA ASP A 441 -15.36 -7.61 -27.17
C ASP A 441 -16.18 -8.41 -26.13
N ALA A 442 -15.98 -8.16 -24.83
CA ALA A 442 -16.64 -8.90 -23.75
C ALA A 442 -17.11 -7.98 -22.62
N GLU A 443 -18.34 -8.18 -22.14
CA GLU A 443 -18.79 -7.60 -20.87
C GLU A 443 -18.21 -8.41 -19.71
N GLY A 444 -17.59 -7.73 -18.76
CA GLY A 444 -17.11 -8.33 -17.52
C GLY A 444 -18.09 -8.08 -16.38
N GLN A 445 -18.56 -9.12 -15.70
CA GLN A 445 -19.45 -8.98 -14.55
C GLN A 445 -18.92 -9.78 -13.34
N LEU A 446 -18.90 -9.14 -12.17
CA LEU A 446 -18.68 -9.79 -10.88
C LEU A 446 -19.89 -9.60 -9.99
N PHE A 447 -20.34 -10.65 -9.32
CA PHE A 447 -21.20 -10.48 -8.15
C PHE A 447 -20.41 -10.80 -6.89
N LEU A 448 -20.38 -9.86 -5.95
CA LEU A 448 -19.84 -10.05 -4.61
C LEU A 448 -20.99 -10.05 -3.61
N GLY A 449 -21.39 -11.25 -3.20
CA GLY A 449 -22.36 -11.47 -2.13
C GLY A 449 -21.76 -11.29 -0.74
N ARG A 450 -22.64 -11.28 0.27
CA ARG A 450 -22.27 -11.16 1.68
C ARG A 450 -21.27 -12.22 2.15
N ASP A 451 -21.49 -13.48 1.77
CA ASP A 451 -20.63 -14.61 2.15
C ASP A 451 -19.20 -14.46 1.61
N GLN A 452 -19.08 -13.91 0.39
CA GLN A 452 -17.80 -13.71 -0.29
C GLN A 452 -17.01 -12.54 0.32
N LEU A 453 -17.68 -11.46 0.68
CA LEU A 453 -17.06 -10.30 1.34
C LEU A 453 -16.55 -10.62 2.76
N MET A 454 -17.19 -11.59 3.42
CA MET A 454 -16.88 -12.04 4.77
C MET A 454 -16.14 -13.38 4.80
N GLY A 455 -15.63 -13.86 3.66
CA GLY A 455 -14.74 -15.02 3.58
C GLY A 455 -15.31 -16.35 4.05
N GLY A 456 -16.62 -16.58 3.87
CA GLY A 456 -17.26 -17.84 4.23
C GLY A 456 -17.46 -18.06 5.74
N ILE A 457 -17.39 -17.01 6.56
CA ILE A 457 -17.76 -17.07 7.98
C ILE A 457 -19.25 -17.47 8.11
N ASP A 458 -19.57 -18.25 9.16
CA ASP A 458 -20.95 -18.62 9.48
C ASP A 458 -21.87 -17.37 9.57
N GLN A 459 -22.99 -17.42 8.85
CA GLN A 459 -23.96 -16.31 8.75
C GLN A 459 -24.47 -15.83 10.11
N SER A 460 -24.62 -16.71 11.11
CA SER A 460 -25.05 -16.32 12.45
C SER A 460 -24.01 -15.47 13.17
N VAL A 461 -22.72 -15.76 12.96
CA VAL A 461 -21.60 -14.98 13.50
C VAL A 461 -21.48 -13.64 12.78
N ILE A 462 -21.60 -13.62 11.46
CA ILE A 462 -21.64 -12.38 10.66
C ILE A 462 -22.75 -11.45 11.16
N ASN A 463 -23.96 -11.99 11.35
CA ASN A 463 -25.10 -11.21 11.81
C ASN A 463 -24.90 -10.66 13.23
N GLN A 464 -24.27 -11.43 14.14
CA GLN A 464 -23.93 -10.95 15.47
C GLN A 464 -22.89 -9.84 15.43
N VAL A 465 -21.84 -9.96 14.60
CA VAL A 465 -20.79 -8.95 14.45
C VAL A 465 -21.36 -7.66 13.84
N ILE A 466 -22.17 -7.78 12.78
CA ILE A 466 -22.83 -6.64 12.13
C ILE A 466 -23.75 -5.93 13.13
N ALA A 467 -24.58 -6.68 13.87
CA ALA A 467 -25.53 -6.10 14.83
C ALA A 467 -24.81 -5.45 16.02
N ALA A 468 -23.75 -6.09 16.53
CA ALA A 468 -22.97 -5.56 17.65
C ALA A 468 -22.20 -4.29 17.31
N ASN A 469 -21.82 -4.11 16.03
CA ASN A 469 -21.04 -2.96 15.57
C ASN A 469 -21.84 -1.98 14.69
N ASN A 470 -23.13 -2.24 14.47
CA ASN A 470 -24.02 -1.47 13.60
C ASN A 470 -23.48 -1.28 12.16
N TRP A 471 -22.84 -2.30 11.60
CA TRP A 471 -22.18 -2.24 10.29
C TRP A 471 -23.16 -2.41 9.13
N THR A 472 -23.72 -1.31 8.65
CA THR A 472 -24.53 -1.30 7.42
C THR A 472 -23.68 -1.23 6.15
N LEU A 473 -22.42 -0.78 6.26
CA LEU A 473 -21.52 -0.54 5.13
C LEU A 473 -20.13 -1.14 5.37
N ILE A 474 -19.60 -1.88 4.38
CA ILE A 474 -18.26 -2.49 4.38
C ILE A 474 -17.39 -1.76 3.35
N PRO A 475 -16.17 -1.31 3.68
CA PRO A 475 -15.27 -0.75 2.70
C PRO A 475 -14.79 -1.84 1.74
N LEU A 476 -14.92 -1.60 0.43
CA LEU A 476 -14.24 -2.39 -0.59
C LEU A 476 -13.31 -1.49 -1.37
N TYR A 477 -12.04 -1.85 -1.39
CA TYR A 477 -11.02 -1.21 -2.19
C TYR A 477 -10.99 -1.84 -3.57
N ALA A 478 -10.75 -1.02 -4.57
CA ALA A 478 -10.79 -1.42 -5.96
C ALA A 478 -9.73 -0.66 -6.76
N SER A 479 -9.22 -1.31 -7.79
CA SER A 479 -8.42 -0.66 -8.80
C SER A 479 -8.75 -1.16 -10.19
N VAL A 480 -8.67 -0.27 -11.18
CA VAL A 480 -8.76 -0.64 -12.60
C VAL A 480 -7.41 -0.35 -13.22
N ARG A 481 -6.77 -1.38 -13.78
CA ARG A 481 -5.50 -1.28 -14.51
C ARG A 481 -5.76 -1.33 -16.01
N GLY A 482 -5.17 -0.40 -16.78
CA GLY A 482 -5.11 -0.50 -18.24
C GLY A 482 -4.09 -1.56 -18.68
N THR A 483 -4.52 -2.56 -19.46
CA THR A 483 -3.64 -3.62 -19.99
C THR A 483 -3.43 -3.48 -21.52
N GLY A 484 -4.38 -2.88 -22.23
CA GLY A 484 -4.20 -2.40 -23.60
C GLY A 484 -3.44 -1.08 -23.69
N ASP A 485 -3.09 -0.65 -24.90
CA ASP A 485 -2.36 0.63 -25.13
C ASP A 485 -3.22 1.85 -24.78
N SER A 486 -4.49 1.86 -25.21
CA SER A 486 -5.52 2.84 -24.88
C SER A 486 -6.76 2.09 -24.43
N ASN A 487 -7.30 2.44 -23.26
CA ASN A 487 -8.41 1.72 -22.66
C ASN A 487 -9.48 2.72 -22.24
N ASN A 488 -10.67 2.64 -22.83
CA ASN A 488 -11.80 3.48 -22.47
C ASN A 488 -12.89 2.61 -21.85
N PHE A 489 -13.15 2.81 -20.56
CA PHE A 489 -13.96 1.90 -19.76
C PHE A 489 -15.04 2.65 -18.98
N THR A 490 -16.11 1.91 -18.68
CA THR A 490 -17.13 2.28 -17.70
C THR A 490 -17.31 1.11 -16.75
N LEU A 491 -17.05 1.34 -15.48
CA LEU A 491 -17.41 0.47 -14.37
C LEU A 491 -18.75 0.96 -13.83
N SER A 492 -19.73 0.07 -13.68
CA SER A 492 -20.98 0.36 -12.97
C SER A 492 -21.15 -0.59 -11.78
N VAL A 493 -21.74 -0.07 -10.70
CA VAL A 493 -21.96 -0.81 -9.45
C VAL A 493 -23.45 -0.81 -9.13
N ASP A 494 -24.02 -2.01 -9.01
CA ASP A 494 -25.43 -2.23 -8.73
C ASP A 494 -25.58 -2.96 -7.39
N GLN A 495 -25.91 -2.20 -6.34
CA GLN A 495 -26.02 -2.72 -4.97
C GLN A 495 -27.36 -3.41 -4.66
N ASN A 496 -28.32 -3.41 -5.59
CA ASN A 496 -29.69 -3.89 -5.37
C ASN A 496 -30.02 -5.16 -6.17
N ASN A 497 -29.13 -5.59 -7.06
CA ASN A 497 -29.40 -6.63 -8.03
C ASN A 497 -28.51 -7.87 -7.79
N GLN A 498 -29.15 -8.97 -7.43
CA GLN A 498 -28.57 -10.31 -7.44
C GLN A 498 -28.74 -10.86 -8.86
N PRO A 499 -27.68 -11.09 -9.63
CA PRO A 499 -27.83 -11.57 -11.00
C PRO A 499 -28.40 -12.99 -11.02
N THR A 500 -29.33 -13.26 -11.93
CA THR A 500 -29.97 -14.58 -12.09
C THR A 500 -29.06 -15.63 -12.73
N ASN A 501 -27.93 -15.22 -13.32
CA ASN A 501 -26.87 -16.09 -13.85
C ASN A 501 -25.50 -15.47 -13.54
N ILE A 502 -24.74 -16.09 -12.64
CA ILE A 502 -23.36 -15.69 -12.31
C ILE A 502 -22.42 -16.55 -13.16
N THR A 503 -21.70 -15.94 -14.08
CA THR A 503 -20.51 -16.56 -14.69
C THR A 503 -19.30 -15.93 -14.00
N VAL A 504 -18.68 -16.67 -13.08
CA VAL A 504 -17.35 -16.32 -12.57
C VAL A 504 -16.34 -16.93 -13.56
N PRO A 505 -15.63 -16.14 -14.37
CA PRO A 505 -14.55 -16.69 -15.17
C PRO A 505 -13.47 -17.20 -14.20
N PRO A 506 -12.88 -18.39 -14.41
CA PRO A 506 -11.72 -18.79 -13.66
C PRO A 506 -10.59 -17.77 -13.92
N THR A 507 -10.14 -17.11 -12.87
CA THR A 507 -8.98 -16.21 -12.94
C THR A 507 -7.73 -17.06 -12.72
N ASP A 508 -7.06 -17.46 -13.80
CA ASP A 508 -5.68 -17.89 -13.68
C ASP A 508 -4.85 -16.71 -13.14
N PRO A 509 -3.87 -16.95 -12.24
CA PRO A 509 -2.97 -15.90 -11.77
C PRO A 509 -2.27 -15.24 -12.97
N PRO A 510 -1.93 -13.94 -12.91
CA PRO A 510 -1.29 -13.25 -14.02
C PRO A 510 -0.04 -14.01 -14.49
N SER A 511 0.03 -14.36 -15.77
CA SER A 511 1.19 -15.01 -16.39
C SER A 511 2.48 -14.15 -16.33
N THR A 512 2.36 -12.90 -15.88
CA THR A 512 3.44 -11.92 -15.75
C THR A 512 4.23 -12.03 -14.44
N LEU A 513 3.76 -12.78 -13.44
CA LEU A 513 4.52 -13.01 -12.22
C LEU A 513 5.38 -14.26 -12.37
N ALA A 514 6.65 -14.04 -12.69
CA ALA A 514 7.61 -15.11 -12.73
C ALA A 514 7.92 -15.55 -11.29
N THR A 515 7.64 -16.80 -10.98
CA THR A 515 8.19 -17.46 -9.80
C THR A 515 9.55 -18.03 -10.19
N VAL A 516 10.56 -17.86 -9.35
CA VAL A 516 11.77 -18.69 -9.51
C VAL A 516 11.32 -20.13 -9.26
N GLN A 517 11.22 -20.93 -10.32
CA GLN A 517 11.20 -22.37 -10.17
C GLN A 517 12.50 -22.73 -9.43
N ALA A 518 12.42 -22.93 -8.12
CA ALA A 518 13.32 -23.87 -7.49
C ALA A 518 13.22 -25.13 -8.35
N GLN A 519 14.33 -25.58 -8.93
CA GLN A 519 14.40 -26.85 -9.62
C GLN A 519 13.86 -27.90 -8.66
N SER A 520 12.58 -28.23 -8.80
CA SER A 520 11.99 -29.33 -8.06
C SER A 520 12.62 -30.58 -8.68
N PRO A 521 13.11 -31.53 -7.86
CA PRO A 521 13.39 -32.85 -8.40
C PRO A 521 12.07 -33.34 -8.99
N SER A 522 12.11 -33.65 -10.28
CA SER A 522 10.98 -34.08 -11.11
C SER A 522 9.93 -34.85 -10.30
N THR A 523 8.66 -34.47 -10.46
CA THR A 523 7.46 -35.07 -9.84
C THR A 523 7.39 -36.60 -9.94
N GLY A 524 8.17 -37.23 -10.83
CA GLY A 524 8.36 -38.68 -10.91
C GLY A 524 9.10 -39.31 -9.72
N ILE A 525 9.98 -38.59 -9.02
CA ILE A 525 10.75 -39.13 -7.88
C ILE A 525 9.88 -39.19 -6.62
N LEU A 526 9.04 -38.18 -6.36
CA LEU A 526 8.16 -38.15 -5.19
C LEU A 526 7.10 -39.27 -5.25
N ILE A 527 6.54 -39.53 -6.44
CA ILE A 527 5.59 -40.63 -6.66
C ILE A 527 6.28 -41.99 -6.50
N ALA A 528 7.52 -42.15 -7.00
CA ALA A 528 8.29 -43.39 -6.85
C ALA A 528 8.70 -43.67 -5.39
N VAL A 529 9.07 -42.63 -4.62
CA VAL A 529 9.41 -42.75 -3.19
C VAL A 529 8.18 -43.08 -2.37
N ILE A 530 7.03 -42.44 -2.63
CA ILE A 530 5.77 -42.75 -1.94
C ILE A 530 5.30 -44.18 -2.29
N ALA A 531 5.38 -44.58 -3.56
CA ALA A 531 5.05 -45.95 -3.97
C ALA A 531 6.00 -46.99 -3.34
N GLY A 532 7.29 -46.68 -3.22
CA GLY A 532 8.28 -47.52 -2.54
C GLY A 532 8.02 -47.68 -1.04
N ILE A 533 7.65 -46.59 -0.35
CA ILE A 533 7.32 -46.62 1.09
C ILE A 533 6.03 -47.42 1.33
N VAL A 534 5.00 -47.24 0.49
CA VAL A 534 3.75 -48.01 0.58
C VAL A 534 4.00 -49.50 0.33
N LEU A 535 4.84 -49.84 -0.63
CA LEU A 535 5.24 -51.24 -0.90
C LEU A 535 6.03 -51.83 0.28
N LEU A 536 6.94 -51.06 0.89
CA LEU A 536 7.68 -51.49 2.09
C LEU A 536 6.74 -51.73 3.29
N CYS A 537 5.76 -50.85 3.52
CA CYS A 537 4.76 -51.00 4.58
C CYS A 537 3.87 -52.24 4.36
N LEU A 538 3.50 -52.53 3.11
CA LEU A 538 2.72 -53.73 2.77
C LEU A 538 3.54 -55.02 2.95
N ILE A 539 4.82 -55.01 2.60
CA ILE A 539 5.72 -56.15 2.81
C ILE A 539 5.96 -56.39 4.30
N VAL A 540 6.24 -55.34 5.08
CA VAL A 540 6.44 -55.44 6.54
C VAL A 540 5.16 -55.91 7.23
N GLY A 541 3.98 -55.42 6.80
CA GLY A 541 2.68 -55.89 7.29
C GLY A 541 2.43 -57.37 6.97
N ALA A 542 2.75 -57.83 5.76
CA ALA A 542 2.61 -59.23 5.37
C ALA A 542 3.57 -60.15 6.14
N VAL A 543 4.82 -59.71 6.40
CA VAL A 543 5.79 -60.44 7.20
C VAL A 543 5.35 -60.53 8.66
N LEU A 544 4.80 -59.47 9.25
CA LEU A 544 4.25 -59.47 10.61
C LEU A 544 3.04 -60.40 10.74
N VAL A 545 2.14 -60.43 9.75
CA VAL A 545 1.00 -61.36 9.73
C VAL A 545 1.46 -62.82 9.56
N TYR A 546 2.51 -63.06 8.75
CA TYR A 546 3.13 -64.38 8.61
C TYR A 546 3.80 -64.83 9.92
N TYR A 547 4.56 -63.95 10.59
CA TYR A 547 5.21 -64.23 11.87
C TYR A 547 4.18 -64.49 12.98
N MET A 548 3.09 -63.71 13.05
CA MET A 548 2.02 -63.94 14.02
C MET A 548 1.23 -65.23 13.76
N ARG A 549 1.12 -65.69 12.51
CA ARG A 549 0.58 -67.02 12.19
C ARG A 549 1.55 -68.15 12.56
N TYR A 550 2.86 -67.93 12.40
CA TYR A 550 3.88 -68.93 12.75
C TYR A 550 4.01 -69.14 14.27
N VAL A 551 3.94 -68.06 15.06
CA VAL A 551 4.01 -68.11 16.53
C VAL A 551 2.77 -68.79 17.15
N ARG A 552 1.61 -68.77 16.49
CA ARG A 552 0.42 -69.53 16.94
C ARG A 552 0.52 -71.05 16.77
N TYR A 553 1.52 -71.56 16.05
CA TYR A 553 1.70 -72.99 15.81
C TYR A 553 2.82 -73.66 16.63
N THR A 554 3.61 -72.90 17.42
CA THR A 554 4.78 -73.44 18.13
C THR A 554 4.76 -73.29 19.66
N VAL A 555 3.64 -72.87 20.27
CA VAL A 555 3.52 -72.88 21.74
C VAL A 555 2.74 -74.12 22.17
N ASN A 556 3.49 -75.19 22.44
CA ASN A 556 3.01 -76.39 23.13
C ASN A 556 2.83 -76.07 24.63
N PRO A 557 1.64 -76.21 25.22
CA PRO A 557 1.44 -75.95 26.64
C PRO A 557 1.78 -77.23 27.42
N ASN A 558 3.07 -77.42 27.73
CA ASN A 558 3.54 -78.34 28.76
C ASN A 558 5.05 -78.13 28.94
N GLU A 559 5.45 -77.36 29.96
CA GLU A 559 6.51 -77.75 30.90
C GLU A 559 6.69 -76.66 31.97
N ASN A 560 6.78 -77.13 33.21
CA ASN A 560 7.13 -76.36 34.41
C ASN A 560 8.60 -75.90 34.33
N ASP A 561 8.90 -74.69 34.80
CA ASP A 561 9.83 -74.45 35.91
C ASP A 561 10.35 -72.99 35.94
N LEU A 562 10.29 -72.44 37.15
CA LEU A 562 10.99 -71.28 37.75
C LEU A 562 10.76 -69.86 37.21
#